data_AF-A0A955BGK0-F1
#
_entry.id   AF-A0A955BGK0-F1
#
_cell.length_a   1.000
_cell.length_b   1.000
_cell.length_c   1.000
_cell.angle_alpha   90.00
_cell.angle_beta   90.00
_cell.angle_gamma   90.00
#
_symmetry.space_group_name_H-M   'P 1'
#
loop_
_entity.id
_entity.type
_entity.pdbx_description
1 polymer ?
#
loop_
_entity_poly.entity_id
_entity_poly.type
_entity_poly.pdbx_seq_one_letter_code
_entity_poly.pdbx_strand_id
1 'polypeptide(L)'
;YMRGRTLNEAFIILDEAQNTTVSQMKMFLTRMGEGAKIVVSGDTTQTDLPPQTRSGLIDALHRLQGIEGVVEVRLTKSDIVRHRLVQEIVRAYEEGPDESAARKPARK
;
A
#
# COMPACT_ATOMS: atom_id res chain seq x y z
N TYR A 1 15.55 5.66 12.74
CA TYR A 1 16.52 6.70 12.34
C TYR A 1 17.39 6.15 11.21
N MET A 2 17.09 6.47 9.94
CA MET A 2 17.80 5.94 8.76
C MET A 2 18.82 6.91 8.16
N ARG A 3 18.87 8.15 8.66
CA ARG A 3 19.77 9.19 8.17
C ARG A 3 21.23 8.78 8.37
N GLY A 4 22.02 8.89 7.32
CA GLY A 4 23.47 8.64 7.36
C GLY A 4 23.90 7.18 7.43
N ARG A 5 23.00 6.22 7.20
CA ARG A 5 23.33 4.79 7.19
C ARG A 5 23.29 4.24 5.77
N THR A 6 24.21 3.35 5.44
CA THR A 6 24.15 2.54 4.23
C THR A 6 23.87 1.10 4.65
N LEU A 7 22.95 0.43 3.97
CA LEU A 7 22.50 -0.91 4.29
C LEU A 7 23.06 -1.87 3.24
N ASN A 8 24.19 -2.52 3.58
CA ASN A 8 24.81 -3.55 2.75
C ASN A 8 24.24 -4.93 3.09
N GLU A 9 24.25 -5.85 2.13
CA GLU A 9 23.87 -7.27 2.30
C GLU A 9 22.51 -7.48 2.98
N ALA A 10 21.56 -6.58 2.71
CA ALA A 10 20.26 -6.54 3.38
C ALA A 10 19.11 -6.71 2.39
N PHE A 11 18.03 -7.35 2.85
CA PHE A 11 16.73 -7.31 2.18
C PHE A 11 15.83 -6.33 2.93
N ILE A 12 15.46 -5.24 2.27
CA ILE A 12 14.80 -4.08 2.91
C ILE A 12 13.41 -3.94 2.31
N ILE A 13 12.39 -3.84 3.16
CA ILE A 13 11.00 -3.66 2.72
C ILE A 13 10.51 -2.32 3.27
N LEU A 14 9.96 -1.48 2.38
CA LEU A 14 9.16 -0.32 2.74
C LEU A 14 7.71 -0.63 2.40
N ASP A 15 6.89 -0.80 3.44
CA ASP A 15 5.46 -1.00 3.29
C ASP A 15 4.68 0.30 3.47
N GLU A 16 3.45 0.34 2.97
CA GLU A 16 2.58 1.53 2.96
C GLU A 16 3.26 2.76 2.36
N ALA A 17 4.05 2.56 1.31
CA ALA A 17 4.91 3.57 0.72
C ALA A 17 4.15 4.78 0.16
N GLN A 18 2.85 4.65 -0.12
CA GLN A 18 1.99 5.76 -0.53
C GLN A 18 1.96 6.87 0.52
N ASN A 19 2.19 6.54 1.79
CA ASN A 19 2.22 7.46 2.92
C ASN A 19 3.61 8.09 3.16
N THR A 20 4.56 7.88 2.25
CA THR A 20 5.84 8.60 2.25
C THR A 20 5.75 9.88 1.44
N THR A 21 6.47 10.91 1.88
CA THR A 21 6.76 12.08 1.05
C THR A 21 7.90 11.78 0.07
N VAL A 22 8.03 12.61 -0.97
CA VAL A 22 9.15 12.53 -1.94
C VAL A 22 10.52 12.55 -1.25
N SER A 23 10.69 13.39 -0.22
CA SER A 23 11.96 13.49 0.51
C SER A 23 12.25 12.23 1.33
N GLN A 24 11.24 11.63 1.95
CA GLN A 24 11.37 10.36 2.68
C GLN A 24 11.68 9.20 1.74
N MET A 25 11.00 9.10 0.59
CA MET A 25 11.27 8.08 -0.42
C MET A 25 12.71 8.17 -0.93
N LYS A 26 13.17 9.38 -1.29
CA LYS A 26 14.56 9.61 -1.71
C LYS A 26 15.56 9.25 -0.59
N MET A 27 15.26 9.66 0.64
CA MET A 27 16.10 9.31 1.78
C MET A 27 16.23 7.78 1.92
N PHE A 28 15.12 7.06 1.82
CA PHE A 28 15.04 5.61 1.94
C PHE A 28 15.80 4.87 0.82
N LEU A 29 15.49 5.17 -0.45
CA LEU A 29 16.12 4.50 -1.60
C LEU A 29 17.64 4.70 -1.63
N THR A 30 18.12 5.88 -1.23
CA THR A 30 19.57 6.16 -1.17
C THR A 30 20.28 5.49 0.01
N ARG A 31 19.60 4.69 0.84
CA ARG A 31 20.26 3.85 1.84
C ARG A 31 20.72 2.51 1.28
N MET A 32 20.31 2.15 0.05
CA MET A 32 20.74 0.91 -0.61
C MET A 32 22.27 0.86 -0.70
N GLY A 33 22.84 -0.20 -0.13
CA GLY A 33 24.26 -0.50 -0.19
C GLY A 33 24.57 -1.68 -1.10
N GLU A 34 25.82 -2.12 -1.08
CA GLU A 34 26.28 -3.26 -1.86
C GLU A 34 25.58 -4.55 -1.42
N GLY A 35 25.20 -5.39 -2.40
CA GLY A 35 24.50 -6.66 -2.12
C GLY A 35 23.07 -6.53 -1.57
N ALA A 36 22.55 -5.30 -1.44
CA ALA A 36 21.21 -5.08 -0.92
C ALA A 36 20.12 -5.27 -1.98
N LYS A 37 18.91 -5.58 -1.51
CA LYS A 37 17.68 -5.58 -2.31
C LYS A 37 16.62 -4.78 -1.58
N ILE A 38 15.90 -3.94 -2.32
CA ILE A 38 14.80 -3.14 -1.79
C ILE A 38 13.51 -3.57 -2.46
N VAL A 39 12.47 -3.79 -1.65
CA VAL A 39 11.09 -3.91 -2.10
C VAL A 39 10.28 -2.77 -1.51
N VAL A 40 9.53 -2.08 -2.36
CA VAL A 40 8.62 -1.01 -1.95
C VAL A 40 7.21 -1.45 -2.30
N SER A 41 6.32 -1.53 -1.32
CA SER A 41 4.89 -1.84 -1.49
C SER A 41 4.02 -0.66 -1.07
N GLY A 42 2.86 -0.55 -1.70
CA GLY A 42 1.84 0.44 -1.34
C GLY A 42 0.68 0.47 -2.32
N ASP A 43 -0.41 1.12 -1.90
CA ASP A 43 -1.60 1.33 -2.71
C ASP A 43 -1.74 2.82 -3.05
N THR A 44 -1.58 3.17 -4.33
CA THR A 44 -1.64 4.58 -4.77
C THR A 44 -3.01 5.22 -4.58
N THR A 45 -4.06 4.44 -4.35
CA THR A 45 -5.42 4.94 -4.13
C THR A 45 -5.72 5.31 -2.67
N GLN A 46 -4.86 4.91 -1.73
CA GLN A 46 -5.07 5.06 -0.27
C GLN A 46 -3.99 5.93 0.37
N THR A 47 -3.86 7.18 -0.10
CA THR A 47 -2.86 8.12 0.42
C THR A 47 -3.38 8.90 1.63
N ASP A 48 -2.71 8.77 2.78
CA ASP A 48 -3.04 9.44 4.06
C ASP A 48 -2.17 10.69 4.31
N LEU A 49 -1.60 11.27 3.26
CA LEU A 49 -0.76 12.45 3.38
C LEU A 49 -1.60 13.73 3.56
N PRO A 50 -1.05 14.77 4.20
CA PRO A 50 -1.70 16.07 4.27
C PRO A 50 -2.09 16.59 2.88
N PRO A 51 -3.19 17.34 2.76
CA PRO A 51 -3.64 17.89 1.48
C PRO A 51 -2.50 18.60 0.75
N GLN A 52 -2.43 18.44 -0.57
CA GLN A 52 -1.40 18.99 -1.45
C GLN A 52 0.02 18.42 -1.27
N THR A 53 0.22 17.43 -0.39
CA THR A 53 1.49 16.72 -0.28
C THR A 53 1.58 15.64 -1.35
N ARG A 54 2.61 15.69 -2.18
CA ARG A 54 2.85 14.65 -3.20
C ARG A 54 3.40 13.38 -2.56
N SER A 55 2.77 12.25 -2.85
CA SER A 55 3.25 10.92 -2.46
C SER A 55 4.59 10.58 -3.10
N GLY A 56 5.52 10.07 -2.28
CA GLY A 56 6.82 9.59 -2.68
C GLY A 56 6.74 8.33 -3.53
N LEU A 57 5.78 7.43 -3.28
CA LEU A 57 5.53 6.26 -4.13
C LEU A 57 5.12 6.69 -5.54
N ILE A 58 4.11 7.55 -5.65
CA ILE A 58 3.62 8.02 -6.95
C ILE A 58 4.73 8.78 -7.70
N ASP A 59 5.52 9.61 -7.02
CA ASP A 59 6.67 10.29 -7.64
C ASP A 59 7.76 9.30 -8.08
N ALA A 60 8.07 8.27 -7.28
CA ALA A 60 9.07 7.26 -7.61
C ALA A 60 8.69 6.41 -8.83
N LEU A 61 7.42 5.97 -8.94
CA LEU A 61 6.94 5.22 -10.09
C LEU A 61 7.21 5.95 -11.42
N HIS A 62 7.04 7.27 -11.44
CA HIS A 62 7.34 8.08 -12.63
C HIS A 62 8.84 8.30 -12.84
N ARG A 63 9.61 8.59 -11.77
CA ARG A 63 11.04 8.95 -11.90
C ARG A 63 11.96 7.78 -12.16
N LEU A 64 11.63 6.62 -11.61
CA LEU A 64 12.49 5.43 -11.66
C LEU A 64 12.18 4.55 -12.89
N GLN A 65 11.20 4.96 -13.70
CA GLN A 65 10.83 4.26 -14.91
C GLN A 65 12.02 4.20 -15.88
N GLY A 66 12.40 3.00 -16.29
CA GLY A 66 13.51 2.77 -17.23
C GLY A 66 14.91 2.74 -16.59
N ILE A 67 15.03 2.86 -15.27
CA ILE A 67 16.31 2.63 -14.58
C ILE A 67 16.61 1.13 -14.57
N GLU A 68 17.78 0.75 -15.08
CA GLU A 68 18.25 -0.64 -15.05
C GLU A 68 18.30 -1.16 -13.61
N GLY A 69 17.73 -2.35 -13.38
CA GLY A 69 17.64 -2.96 -12.05
C GLY A 69 16.44 -2.50 -11.21
N VAL A 70 15.59 -1.59 -11.71
CA VAL A 70 14.32 -1.23 -11.07
C VAL A 70 13.15 -1.79 -11.88
N VAL A 71 12.22 -2.48 -11.20
CA VAL A 71 11.03 -3.05 -11.82
C VAL A 71 9.79 -2.63 -11.04
N GLU A 72 8.77 -2.18 -11.76
CA GLU A 72 7.44 -1.96 -11.21
C GLU A 72 6.59 -3.22 -11.38
N VAL A 73 5.93 -3.64 -10.31
CA VAL A 73 4.96 -4.73 -10.32
C VAL A 73 3.60 -4.18 -9.90
N ARG A 74 2.62 -4.23 -10.81
CA ARG A 74 1.24 -3.83 -10.53
C ARG A 74 0.39 -5.05 -10.25
N LEU A 75 -0.09 -5.16 -9.02
CA LEU A 75 -1.10 -6.14 -8.65
C LEU A 75 -2.49 -5.57 -8.91
N THR A 76 -3.42 -6.45 -9.25
CA THR A 76 -4.80 -6.14 -9.59
C THR A 76 -5.75 -6.83 -8.61
N LYS A 77 -7.05 -6.55 -8.73
CA LYS A 77 -8.06 -7.22 -7.90
C LYS A 77 -8.07 -8.75 -8.07
N SER A 78 -7.67 -9.28 -9.23
CA SER A 78 -7.60 -10.73 -9.45
C SER A 78 -6.46 -11.40 -8.67
N ASP A 79 -5.45 -10.63 -8.24
CA ASP A 79 -4.34 -11.14 -7.44
C ASP A 79 -4.69 -11.21 -5.94
N ILE A 80 -5.87 -10.71 -5.55
CA ILE A 80 -6.33 -10.69 -4.17
C ILE A 80 -7.00 -12.02 -3.81
N VAL A 81 -6.23 -12.90 -3.16
CA VAL A 81 -6.77 -14.13 -2.58
C VAL A 81 -7.17 -13.88 -1.13
N ARG A 82 -8.48 -13.81 -0.89
CA ARG A 82 -9.07 -13.68 0.47
C ARG A 82 -9.65 -15.00 0.91
N HIS A 83 -9.50 -15.30 2.19
CA HIS A 83 -10.19 -16.42 2.82
C HIS A 83 -11.71 -16.30 2.63
N ARG A 84 -12.41 -17.44 2.44
CA ARG A 84 -13.87 -17.49 2.22
C ARG A 84 -14.65 -16.63 3.22
N LEU A 85 -14.31 -16.75 4.51
CA LEU A 85 -14.95 -15.98 5.58
C LEU A 85 -14.80 -14.46 5.40
N VAL A 86 -13.63 -13.99 4.96
CA VAL A 86 -13.41 -12.54 4.74
C VAL A 86 -14.27 -12.05 3.59
N GLN A 87 -14.43 -12.86 2.53
CA GLN A 87 -15.33 -12.51 1.43
C GLN A 87 -16.80 -12.47 1.88
N GLU A 88 -17.24 -13.45 2.68
CA GLU A 88 -18.59 -13.48 3.26
C GLU A 88 -18.84 -12.25 4.15
N ILE A 89 -17.86 -11.86 4.98
CA ILE A 89 -17.94 -10.65 5.81
C ILE A 89 -18.05 -9.40 4.93
N VAL A 90 -17.19 -9.24 3.93
CA VAL A 90 -17.23 -8.06 3.04
C VAL A 90 -18.59 -7.94 2.35
N ARG A 91 -19.14 -9.05 1.81
CA ARG A 91 -20.48 -9.06 1.19
C ARG A 91 -21.57 -8.64 2.15
N ALA A 92 -21.55 -9.15 3.39
CA ALA A 92 -22.53 -8.80 4.40
C ALA A 92 -22.54 -7.30 4.74
N TYR A 93 -21.39 -6.62 4.67
CA TYR A 93 -21.30 -5.17 4.84
C TYR A 93 -21.67 -4.37 3.59
N GLU A 94 -21.45 -4.93 2.39
CA GLU A 94 -21.84 -4.31 1.12
C GLU A 94 -23.36 -4.36 0.87
N GLU A 95 -24.04 -5.39 1.34
CA GLU A 95 -25.50 -5.58 1.17
C GLU A 95 -26.36 -4.66 2.07
N GLY A 96 -25.73 -3.97 3.03
CA GLY A 96 -26.41 -3.10 3.99
C GLY A 96 -27.28 -3.87 5.00
N PRO A 97 -27.67 -3.26 6.13
CA PRO A 97 -28.58 -3.91 7.06
C PRO A 97 -29.93 -4.15 6.36
N ASP A 98 -30.39 -5.40 6.36
CA ASP A 98 -31.72 -5.76 5.89
C ASP A 98 -32.78 -5.13 6.82
N GLU A 99 -33.20 -3.90 6.50
CA GLU A 99 -34.22 -3.15 7.25
C GLU A 99 -35.57 -3.90 7.29
N SER A 100 -35.76 -4.92 6.45
CA SER A 100 -36.97 -5.74 6.43
C SER A 100 -37.09 -6.69 7.64
N ALA A 101 -35.98 -7.04 8.30
CA ALA A 101 -35.97 -7.87 9.50
C ALA A 101 -36.35 -7.12 10.80
N ALA A 102 -36.28 -5.78 10.80
CA ALA A 102 -36.59 -4.94 11.96
C ALA A 102 -38.09 -4.65 12.15
N ARG A 103 -38.94 -5.01 11.18
CA ARG A 103 -40.40 -4.86 11.26
C ARG A 103 -41.11 -6.19 11.58
N LYS A 104 -40.84 -6.79 12.75
CA LYS A 104 -41.80 -7.75 13.31
C LYS A 104 -42.85 -6.98 14.12
N PRO A 105 -44.14 -6.97 13.72
CA PRO A 105 -45.17 -6.28 14.48
C PRO A 105 -45.35 -6.97 15.84
N ALA A 106 -45.39 -6.17 16.90
CA ALA A 106 -45.76 -6.62 18.23
C ALA A 106 -47.10 -7.37 18.15
N ARG A 107 -47.11 -8.66 18.51
CA ARG A 107 -48.34 -9.45 18.62
C ARG A 107 -49.23 -8.83 19.70
N LYS A 108 -50.51 -8.65 19.35
CA LYS A 108 -51.62 -8.21 20.22
C LYS A 108 -51.78 -9.07 21.46
#